data_AF-A0A2T2VZZ7-F1
#
_entry.id   AF-A0A2T2VZZ7-F1
#
_cell.length_a   1.000
_cell.length_b   1.000
_cell.length_c   1.000
_cell.angle_alpha   90.00
_cell.angle_beta   90.00
_cell.angle_gamma   90.00
#
_symmetry.space_group_name_H-M   'P 1'
#
loop_
_entity.id
_entity.type
_entity.pdbx_description
1 polymer ?
#
loop_
_entity_poly.entity_id
_entity_poly.type
_entity_poly.pdbx_seq_one_letter_code
_entity_poly.pdbx_strand_id
1 'polypeptide(L)' 'MDLLIVLGAIVVVVLVFGWLFKLVKNTIQTVLLVAFLLLVLYFLFGVGPDAVWEQIRVWLGDWLGR' A
#
# COMPACT_ATOMS: atom_id res chain seq x y z
N MET A 1 3.53 1.14 40.32
CA MET A 1 3.92 1.58 38.96
C MET A 1 3.59 3.06 38.86
N ASP A 2 4.50 3.89 38.36
CA ASP A 2 4.27 5.34 38.26
C ASP A 2 3.08 5.64 37.36
N LEU A 3 2.07 6.33 37.91
CA LEU A 3 0.85 6.73 37.19
C LEU A 3 1.17 7.54 35.92
N LEU A 4 2.29 8.28 35.94
CA LEU A 4 2.81 9.02 34.79
C LEU A 4 3.20 8.09 33.63
N ILE A 5 3.84 6.95 33.92
CA ILE A 5 4.24 5.97 32.89
C ILE A 5 2.99 5.31 32.31
N VAL A 6 2.00 4.97 33.14
CA VAL A 6 0.74 4.37 32.68
C VAL A 6 -0.03 5.33 31.77
N LEU A 7 -0.12 6.61 32.14
CA LEU A 7 -0.78 7.63 31.34
C LEU A 7 -0.04 7.84 30.00
N GLY A 8 1.30 7.93 30.04
CA GLY A 8 2.12 8.05 28.84
C GLY A 8 1.95 6.87 27.88
N ALA A 9 1.90 5.64 28.41
CA ALA A 9 1.68 4.44 27.62
C ALA A 9 0.32 4.45 26.91
N ILE A 10 -0.75 4.87 27.61
CA ILE A 10 -2.10 4.97 27.02
C ILE A 10 -2.11 5.95 25.84
N VAL A 11 -1.49 7.12 26.00
CA VAL A 11 -1.41 8.12 24.93
C VAL A 11 -0.67 7.57 23.71
N VAL A 12 0.49 6.94 23.92
CA VAL A 12 1.28 6.36 22.81
C VAL A 12 0.48 5.28 22.08
N VAL A 13 -0.20 4.38 22.81
CA VAL A 13 -1.05 3.35 22.22
C VAL A 13 -2.12 3.97 21.34
N VAL A 14 -2.87 4.96 21.83
CA VAL A 14 -3.91 5.63 21.04
C VAL A 14 -3.35 6.28 19.78
N LEU A 15 -2.18 6.93 19.87
CA LEU A 15 -1.52 7.54 18.72
C LEU A 15 -1.08 6.51 17.68
N VAL A 16 -0.45 5.41 18.11
CA VAL A 16 0.03 4.35 17.22
C VAL A 16 -1.15 3.65 16.54
N PHE A 17 -2.18 3.28 17.29
CA PHE A 17 -3.38 2.65 16.71
C PHE A 17 -4.11 3.62 15.77
N GLY A 18 -4.28 4.88 16.16
CA GLY A 18 -4.88 5.90 15.30
C GLY A 18 -4.12 6.10 13.99
N TRP A 19 -2.79 6.05 14.04
CA TRP A 19 -1.95 6.10 12.84
C TRP A 19 -2.08 4.84 11.98
N LEU A 20 -2.08 3.65 12.58
CA LEU A 20 -2.29 2.38 11.87
C LEU A 20 -3.63 2.36 11.12
N PHE A 21 -4.72 2.80 11.74
CA PHE A 21 -6.01 2.89 11.05
C PHE A 21 -5.97 3.81 9.84
N LYS A 22 -5.26 4.95 9.93
CA LYS A 22 -5.06 5.87 8.79
C LYS A 22 -4.24 5.22 7.69
N LEU A 23 -3.18 4.50 8.03
CA LEU A 23 -2.38 3.76 7.06
C LEU A 23 -3.22 2.72 6.32
N VAL A 24 -3.94 1.87 7.05
CA VAL A 24 -4.78 0.81 6.45
C VAL A 24 -5.80 1.42 5.49
N LYS A 25 -6.48 2.50 5.91
CA LYS A 25 -7.44 3.20 5.04
C LYS A 25 -6.79 3.72 3.76
N ASN A 26 -5.62 4.34 3.87
CA ASN A 26 -4.90 4.87 2.70
C ASN A 26 -4.42 3.74 1.78
N THR A 27 -3.90 2.64 2.34
CA THR A 27 -3.47 1.47 1.56
C THR A 27 -4.63 0.84 0.81
N ILE A 28 -5.81 0.68 1.45
CA ILE A 28 -7.00 0.15 0.79
C ILE A 28 -7.40 1.03 -0.41
N GLN A 29 -7.41 2.36 -0.23
CA GLN A 29 -7.72 3.27 -1.33
C GLN A 29 -6.74 3.15 -2.49
N THR A 30 -5.43 3.05 -2.21
CA THR A 30 -4.40 2.85 -3.24
C THR A 30 -4.59 1.52 -3.96
N VAL A 31 -4.79 0.42 -3.22
CA VAL A 31 -4.98 -0.92 -3.82
C VAL A 31 -6.25 -0.95 -4.67
N LEU A 32 -7.35 -0.33 -4.22
CA LEU A 32 -8.58 -0.22 -5.01
C LEU A 32 -8.37 0.59 -6.29
N LEU A 33 -7.63 1.69 -6.23
CA LEU A 33 -7.33 2.50 -7.41
C LEU A 33 -6.47 1.71 -8.40
N VAL A 34 -5.41 1.05 -7.92
CA VAL A 34 -4.54 0.20 -8.76
C VAL A 34 -5.36 -0.93 -9.39
N ALA A 35 -6.18 -1.62 -8.61
CA ALA A 35 -7.06 -2.66 -9.12
C ALA A 35 -8.04 -2.13 -10.18
N PHE A 36 -8.63 -0.95 -9.95
CA PHE A 36 -9.50 -0.29 -10.92
C PHE A 36 -8.76 0.03 -12.22
N LEU A 37 -7.55 0.58 -12.16
CA LEU A 37 -6.73 0.84 -13.36
C LEU A 37 -6.40 -0.44 -14.12
N LEU A 38 -6.02 -1.50 -13.41
CA LEU A 38 -5.75 -2.80 -14.04
C LEU A 38 -7.01 -3.38 -14.69
N LEU A 39 -8.18 -3.23 -14.06
CA LEU A 39 -9.45 -3.64 -14.65
C LEU A 39 -9.77 -2.83 -15.91
N VAL A 40 -9.60 -1.51 -15.88
CA VAL A 40 -9.81 -0.65 -17.06
C VAL A 40 -8.89 -1.08 -18.20
N LEU A 41 -7.61 -1.33 -17.89
CA LEU A 41 -6.64 -1.80 -18.87
C LEU A 41 -7.05 -3.16 -19.47
N TYR A 42 -7.50 -4.09 -18.62
CA TYR A 42 -7.98 -5.40 -19.04
C TYR A 42 -9.22 -5.30 -19.93
N PHE A 43 -10.22 -4.49 -19.56
CA PHE A 43 -11.46 -4.37 -20.33
C PHE A 43 -11.31 -3.59 -21.64
N LEU A 44 -10.48 -2.54 -21.67
CA LEU A 44 -10.32 -1.71 -22.87
C LEU A 44 -9.27 -2.25 -23.84
N PHE A 45 -8.18 -2.82 -23.33
CA PHE A 45 -7.03 -3.21 -24.13
C PHE A 45 -6.77 -4.73 -24.12
N GLY A 46 -7.49 -5.51 -23.31
CA GLY A 46 -7.28 -6.95 -23.18
C GLY A 46 -5.98 -7.34 -22.47
N VAL A 47 -5.28 -6.38 -21.85
CA VAL A 47 -3.98 -6.60 -21.21
C VAL A 47 -4.20 -7.08 -19.78
N GLY A 48 -3.73 -8.30 -19.50
CA GLY A 48 -3.79 -8.90 -18.18
C GLY A 48 -2.82 -8.29 -17.16
N PRO A 49 -3.07 -8.45 -15.86
CA PRO A 49 -2.19 -7.96 -14.79
C PRO A 49 -0.81 -8.63 -14.80
N ASP A 50 -0.70 -9.85 -15.31
CA ASP A 50 0.53 -10.59 -15.53
C ASP A 50 1.45 -9.90 -16.56
N ALA A 51 0.87 -9.39 -17.65
CA ALA A 51 1.62 -8.64 -18.67
C ALA A 51 2.16 -7.32 -18.13
N VAL A 52 1.38 -6.60 -17.31
CA VAL A 52 1.84 -5.40 -16.62
C VAL A 52 3.00 -5.71 -15.69
N TRP A 53 2.91 -6.81 -14.95
CA TRP A 53 3.96 -7.24 -14.04
C TRP A 53 5.25 -7.63 -14.76
N GLU A 54 5.14 -8.31 -15.90
CA GLU A 54 6.30 -8.61 -16.75
C GLU A 54 6.98 -7.35 -17.25
N GLN A 55 6.21 -6.36 -17.72
CA GLN A 55 6.74 -5.08 -18.16
C GLN A 55 7.48 -4.34 -17.03
N ILE A 56 6.96 -4.41 -15.80
CA ILE A 56 7.60 -3.83 -14.62
C ILE A 56 8.92 -4.54 -14.32
N ARG A 57 8.97 -5.89 -14.42
CA ARG A 57 10.21 -6.65 -14.22
C ARG A 57 11.29 -6.28 -15.22
N VAL A 58 10.93 -6.17 -16.49
CA VAL A 58 11.87 -5.76 -17.56
C VAL A 58 12.42 -4.36 -17.26
N TRP A 59 11.54 -3.39 -16.98
CA TRP A 59 11.96 -2.03 -16.66
C TRP A 59 12.86 -1.95 -15.42
N LEU A 60 12.57 -2.77 -14.39
CA LEU A 60 13.39 -2.86 -13.18
C LEU A 60 14.77 -3.49 -13.48
N GLY A 61 14.83 -4.52 -14.33
CA GLY A 61 16.08 -5.14 -14.80
C GLY A 61 16.97 -4.12 -15.51
N ASP A 62 16.39 -3.43 -16.50
CA ASP A 62 17.06 -2.37 -17.25
C ASP A 62 17.61 -1.27 -16.33
N TRP A 63 16.81 -0.83 -15.34
CA TRP A 63 17.23 0.20 -14.38
C TRP A 63 18.38 -0.27 -13.47
N LEU A 64 18.41 -1.55 -13.11
CA LEU A 64 19.46 -2.15 -12.29
C LEU A 64 20.71 -2.52 -13.10
N GLY A 65 20.75 -2.26 -14.40
CA GLY A 65 21.88 -2.56 -15.28
C GLY A 65 22.17 -4.07 -15.39
N ARG A 66 21.13 -4.90 -15.26
CA ARG A 66 21.20 -6.36 -15.40
C ARG A 66 20.27 -6.85 -16.49
#